data_AF-V4QRU1-F1
#
_entry.id   AF-V4QRU1-F1
#
_cell.length_a   1.000
_cell.length_b   1.000
_cell.length_c   1.000
_cell.angle_alpha   90.00
_cell.angle_beta   90.00
_cell.angle_gamma   90.00
#
_symmetry.space_group_name_H-M   'P 1'
#
loop_
_entity.id
_entity.type
_entity.pdbx_description
1 polymer ?
#
loop_
_entity_poly.entity_id
_entity_poly.type
_entity_poly.pdbx_seq_one_letter_code
_entity_poly.pdbx_strand_id
1 'polypeptide(L)' 'MVSLEFDLNTDSEQDAFFGAFFKFVEAAAITDADSISVRSDPMGDHQVKVVTFEDDSQADQFQTYWTQRRKWLGL' A
#
# COMPACT_ATOMS: atom_id res chain seq x y z
N MET A 1 3.67 -9.65 11.91
CA MET A 1 3.08 -9.52 10.57
C MET A 1 1.71 -8.90 10.68
N VAL A 2 1.54 -7.75 10.03
CA VAL A 2 0.36 -6.88 10.08
C VAL A 2 -0.14 -6.66 8.67
N SER A 3 -1.42 -6.86 8.40
CA SER A 3 -2.00 -6.65 7.07
C SER A 3 -2.92 -5.44 7.07
N LEU A 4 -2.72 -4.55 6.11
CA LEU A 4 -3.58 -3.39 5.85
C LEU A 4 -4.32 -3.59 4.53
N GLU A 5 -5.60 -3.25 4.52
CA GLU A 5 -6.46 -3.32 3.35
C GLU A 5 -6.71 -1.91 2.80
N PHE A 6 -6.56 -1.76 1.48
CA PHE A 6 -6.76 -0.51 0.77
C PHE A 6 -7.80 -0.74 -0.31
N ASP A 7 -8.96 -0.12 -0.15
CA ASP A 7 -10.02 -0.10 -1.16
C ASP A 7 -9.67 0.96 -2.22
N LEU A 8 -9.35 0.50 -3.43
CA LEU A 8 -8.93 1.35 -4.54
C LEU A 8 -10.02 1.24 -5.63
N ASN A 9 -10.79 2.32 -5.79
CA ASN A 9 -12.03 2.32 -6.56
C ASN A 9 -11.82 2.63 -8.05
N THR A 10 -10.61 3.02 -8.46
CA THR A 10 -10.30 3.40 -9.84
C THR A 10 -8.93 2.89 -10.28
N ASP A 11 -8.74 2.65 -11.58
CA ASP A 11 -7.43 2.25 -12.12
C ASP A 11 -6.35 3.31 -11.85
N SER A 12 -6.69 4.60 -11.92
CA SER A 12 -5.76 5.68 -11.61
C SER A 12 -5.32 5.68 -10.14
N GLU A 13 -6.23 5.35 -9.22
CA GLU A 13 -5.90 5.20 -7.80
C GLU A 13 -5.00 3.99 -7.55
N GLN A 14 -5.22 2.89 -8.29
CA GLN A 14 -4.36 1.71 -8.23
C GLN A 14 -2.94 2.00 -8.72
N ASP A 15 -2.79 2.66 -9.87
CA ASP A 15 -1.46 3.04 -10.39
C ASP A 15 -0.73 3.98 -9.42
N ALA A 16 -1.46 4.96 -8.86
CA ALA A 16 -0.92 5.86 -7.84
C ALA A 16 -0.48 5.12 -6.58
N PHE A 17 -1.27 4.12 -6.15
CA PHE A 17 -0.96 3.26 -5.01
C PHE A 17 0.29 2.43 -5.24
N PHE A 18 0.41 1.73 -6.37
CA PHE A 18 1.62 0.94 -6.68
C PHE A 18 2.86 1.83 -6.75
N GLY A 19 2.75 3.00 -7.37
CA GLY A 19 3.85 3.97 -7.40
C GLY A 19 4.24 4.46 -6.00
N ALA A 20 3.28 4.60 -5.08
CA ALA A 20 3.53 4.94 -3.68
C ALA A 20 4.21 3.77 -2.94
N PHE A 21 3.68 2.56 -3.11
CA PHE A 21 4.20 1.33 -2.52
C PHE A 21 5.67 1.09 -2.89
N PHE A 22 6.01 1.09 -4.19
CA PHE A 22 7.40 0.86 -4.62
C PHE A 22 8.35 1.93 -4.08
N LYS A 23 7.94 3.20 -4.06
CA LYS A 23 8.75 4.28 -3.47
C LYS A 23 8.95 4.11 -1.97
N PHE A 24 7.92 3.63 -1.26
CA PHE A 24 8.02 3.36 0.17
C PHE A 24 9.00 2.22 0.43
N VAL A 25 8.89 1.11 -0.31
CA VAL A 25 9.81 -0.05 -0.19
C VAL A 25 11.25 0.36 -0.50
N GLU A 26 11.46 1.16 -1.56
CA GLU A 26 12.77 1.70 -1.92
C GLU A 26 13.34 2.60 -0.81
N ALA A 27 12.53 3.53 -0.29
CA ALA A 27 12.97 4.47 0.76
C ALA A 27 13.22 3.81 2.11
N ALA A 28 12.42 2.80 2.46
CA ALA A 28 12.58 2.02 3.68
C ALA A 28 13.77 1.05 3.62
N ALA A 29 14.46 0.95 2.46
CA ALA A 29 15.60 0.07 2.22
C ALA A 29 15.33 -1.36 2.72
N ILE A 30 14.07 -1.82 2.58
CA ILE A 30 13.63 -3.13 3.03
C ILE A 30 14.46 -4.13 2.23
N THR A 31 15.47 -4.68 2.89
CA THR A 31 16.52 -5.51 2.27
C THR A 31 16.03 -6.95 2.08
N ASP A 32 14.90 -7.26 2.70
CA ASP A 32 14.24 -8.55 2.70
C ASP A 32 12.87 -8.45 2.02
N ALA A 33 12.74 -9.07 0.85
CA ALA A 33 11.51 -9.07 0.08
C ALA A 33 10.36 -9.85 0.76
N ASP A 34 10.65 -10.65 1.80
CA ASP A 34 9.64 -11.32 2.61
C ASP A 34 9.06 -10.43 3.73
N SER A 35 9.69 -9.29 4.03
CA SER A 35 9.20 -8.35 5.07
C SER A 35 7.99 -7.51 4.61
N ILE A 36 7.73 -7.41 3.30
CA ILE A 36 6.55 -6.72 2.78
C ILE A 36 5.98 -7.38 1.52
N SER A 37 4.68 -7.67 1.52
CA SER A 37 4.00 -8.27 0.37
C SER A 37 2.70 -7.55 0.04
N VAL A 38 2.36 -7.45 -1.25
CA VAL A 38 1.09 -6.90 -1.72
C VAL A 38 0.34 -7.96 -2.52
N ARG A 39 -0.94 -8.17 -2.19
CA ARG A 39 -1.86 -9.02 -2.97
C ARG A 39 -3.11 -8.23 -3.35
N SER A 40 -3.68 -8.58 -4.50
CA SER A 40 -5.00 -8.06 -4.90
C SER A 40 -6.06 -9.05 -4.48
N ASP A 41 -7.05 -8.61 -3.71
CA ASP A 41 -8.22 -9.39 -3.33
C ASP A 41 -9.44 -8.88 -4.14
N PRO A 42 -9.96 -9.68 -5.08
CA PRO A 42 -11.14 -9.30 -5.84
C PRO A 42 -12.40 -9.51 -4.99
N MET A 43 -12.69 -8.58 -4.09
CA MET A 43 -13.97 -8.52 -3.38
C MET A 43 -15.01 -7.78 -4.23
N GLY A 44 -15.60 -8.48 -5.21
CA GLY A 44 -16.69 -7.94 -6.04
C GLY A 44 -16.22 -6.88 -7.05
N ASP A 45 -16.94 -5.76 -7.15
CA ASP A 45 -16.60 -4.61 -8.02
C ASP A 45 -15.41 -3.77 -7.51
N HIS A 46 -14.95 -4.03 -6.29
CA HIS A 46 -13.87 -3.29 -5.64
C HIS A 46 -12.55 -4.05 -5.76
N GLN A 47 -11.49 -3.36 -6.19
CA GLN A 47 -10.14 -3.91 -6.16
C GLN A 47 -9.47 -3.56 -4.84
N VAL A 48 -9.56 -4.47 -3.87
CA VAL A 48 -8.88 -4.31 -2.59
C VAL A 48 -7.42 -4.73 -2.75
N LYS A 49 -6.48 -3.89 -2.32
CA LYS A 49 -5.07 -4.26 -2.18
C LYS A 49 -4.79 -4.52 -0.72
N VAL A 50 -4.27 -5.71 -0.42
CA VAL A 50 -3.84 -6.08 0.92
C VAL A 50 -2.32 -6.03 0.96
N VAL A 51 -1.77 -5.18 1.82
CA VAL A 51 -0.32 -5.10 2.06
C VAL A 51 -0.01 -5.69 3.42
N THR A 52 0.86 -6.68 3.47
CA THR A 52 1.34 -7.29 4.71
C THR A 52 2.73 -6.79 5.01
N PHE A 53 2.93 -6.27 6.22
CA PHE A 53 4.18 -5.74 6.77
C PHE A 53 4.69 -6.68 7.86
N GLU A 54 6.00 -6.64 8.10
CA GLU A 54 6.63 -7.38 9.18
C GLU A 54 6.15 -6.89 10.57
N ASP A 55 6.11 -5.58 10.76
CA ASP A 55 5.81 -4.90 12.02
C ASP A 55 4.77 -3.75 11.89
N ASP A 56 4.17 -3.38 13.02
CA ASP A 56 3.15 -2.32 13.10
C ASP A 56 3.69 -0.93 12.74
N SER A 57 4.97 -0.65 12.99
CA SER A 57 5.56 0.66 12.68
C SER A 57 5.66 0.87 11.17
N GLN A 58 6.06 -0.14 10.40
CA GLN A 58 6.05 -0.08 8.93
C GLN A 58 4.63 0.08 8.38
N ALA A 59 3.66 -0.63 8.96
CA ALA A 59 2.26 -0.52 8.57
C ALA A 59 1.74 0.92 8.79
N ASP A 60 1.97 1.50 9.97
CA ASP A 60 1.57 2.87 10.31
C ASP A 60 2.26 3.92 9.42
N GLN A 61 3.55 3.73 9.14
CA GLN A 61 4.31 4.61 8.26
C GLN A 61 3.76 4.59 6.84
N PHE A 62 3.50 3.41 6.28
CA PHE A 62 2.93 3.30 4.94
C PHE A 62 1.51 3.85 4.89
N GLN A 63 0.66 3.55 5.87
CA GLN A 63 -0.70 4.06 5.95
C GLN A 63 -0.72 5.59 6.00
N THR A 64 0.14 6.18 6.82
CA THR A 64 0.29 7.64 6.94
C THR A 64 0.76 8.25 5.62
N TYR A 65 1.81 7.67 5.03
CA TYR A 65 2.36 8.11 3.75
C TYR A 65 1.32 8.05 2.63
N TRP A 66 0.62 6.93 2.49
CA TRP A 66 -0.42 6.74 1.48
C TRP A 66 -1.56 7.73 1.68
N THR A 67 -2.04 7.90 2.91
CA THR A 67 -3.13 8.86 3.23
C THR A 67 -2.76 10.28 2.82
N GLN A 68 -1.53 10.71 3.12
CA GLN A 68 -1.05 12.04 2.72
C GLN A 68 -0.93 12.17 1.20
N ARG A 69 -0.36 11.16 0.54
CA ARG A 69 -0.16 11.16 -0.91
C ARG A 69 -1.48 11.13 -1.68
N ARG A 70 -2.44 10.31 -1.24
CA ARG A 70 -3.79 10.21 -1.81
C ARG A 70 -4.48 11.58 -1.79
N LYS A 71 -4.43 12.27 -0.65
CA LYS A 71 -4.95 13.64 -0.51
C LYS A 71 -4.28 14.64 -1.46
N TRP A 72 -2.96 14.55 -1.63
CA TRP A 72 -2.20 15.41 -2.56
C TRP A 72 -2.56 15.17 -4.03
N LEU A 73 -2.96 13.94 -4.39
CA LEU A 73 -3.37 13.57 -5.73
C LEU A 73 -4.84 13.88 -6.02
N GLY A 74 -5.62 14.27 -5.01
CA GLY A 74 -7.06 14.53 -5.15
C GLY A 74 -7.90 13.26 -5.34
N LEU A 75 -7.40 12.12 -4.85
CA LEU A 75 -8.05 10.80 -4.88
C LEU A 75 -8.82 10.48 -3.59
#